data_AF-A0A924E5Q3-F1
#
_entry.id   AF-A0A924E5Q3-F1
#
_cell.length_a   1.000
_cell.length_b   1.000
_cell.length_c   1.000
_cell.angle_alpha   90.00
_cell.angle_beta   90.00
_cell.angle_gamma   90.00
#
_symmetry.space_group_name_H-M   'P 1'
#
loop_
_entity.id
_entity.type
_entity.pdbx_description
1 polymer ?
#
loop_
_entity_poly.entity_id
_entity_poly.type
_entity_poly.pdbx_seq_one_letter_code
_entity_poly.pdbx_strand_id
1 'polypeptide(L)'
;MTPTDSLPIAILAPEPTFMDVDAFDELDSILDDLRTRNDETPQWEFCEGFLAAVICARRPIPEDEYLQALLGTPMADEAPDDESGSFASDEQKARFMALWQQRWAEVAAALDSEVDSLEDDRCYHPEVMDIRGAVADMPPEEQVAFKGEDLPAFAQVWALGFMFAIEYWPEDWAAPRDKDAAKWLDNAL
;
A
#
# COMPACT_ATOMS: atom_id res chain seq x y z
N MET A 1 41.85 -31.06 28.46
CA MET A 1 40.75 -31.11 27.48
C MET A 1 39.64 -30.21 28.02
N THR A 2 39.71 -28.93 27.68
CA THR A 2 38.62 -27.96 27.92
C THR A 2 37.62 -28.10 26.77
N PRO A 3 36.32 -28.22 27.02
CA PRO A 3 35.33 -28.13 25.96
C PRO A 3 35.26 -26.67 25.49
N THR A 4 35.51 -26.45 24.21
CA THR A 4 35.23 -25.19 23.53
C THR A 4 33.72 -25.08 23.39
N ASP A 5 33.14 -24.13 24.12
CA ASP A 5 31.72 -23.77 24.02
C ASP A 5 31.54 -22.94 22.75
N SER A 6 31.08 -23.57 21.68
CA SER A 6 30.71 -22.87 20.44
C SER A 6 29.33 -22.26 20.63
N LEU A 7 29.28 -20.94 20.80
CA LEU A 7 28.04 -20.18 20.76
C LEU A 7 27.36 -20.38 19.39
N PRO A 8 26.02 -20.55 19.34
CA PRO A 8 25.31 -20.64 18.09
C PRO A 8 25.43 -19.32 17.33
N ILE A 9 25.76 -19.40 16.04
CA ILE A 9 25.67 -18.27 15.12
C ILE A 9 24.19 -17.87 15.11
N ALA A 10 23.87 -16.72 15.70
CA ALA A 10 22.60 -16.08 15.48
C ALA A 10 22.50 -15.82 13.98
N ILE A 11 21.57 -16.51 13.30
CA ILE A 11 21.18 -16.17 11.95
C ILE A 11 20.54 -14.78 12.10
N LEU A 12 21.29 -13.71 11.79
CA LEU A 12 20.68 -12.41 11.59
C LEU A 12 19.64 -12.61 10.49
N ALA A 13 18.37 -12.33 10.79
CA ALA A 13 17.40 -12.11 9.74
C ALA A 13 17.98 -11.05 8.79
N PRO A 14 17.82 -11.20 7.46
CA PRO A 14 18.24 -10.15 6.54
C PRO A 14 17.61 -8.84 7.00
N GLU A 15 18.41 -7.77 7.03
CA GLU A 15 17.86 -6.44 7.33
C GLU A 15 16.75 -6.15 6.32
N PRO A 16 15.60 -5.62 6.77
CA PRO A 16 14.51 -5.28 5.86
C PRO A 16 15.06 -4.30 4.82
N THR A 17 15.08 -4.73 3.57
CA THR A 17 15.47 -3.88 2.45
C THR A 17 14.24 -3.07 2.04
N PHE A 18 14.17 -1.83 2.55
CA PHE A 18 13.16 -0.87 2.12
C PHE A 18 13.20 -0.65 0.61
N MET A 19 12.03 -0.49 0.01
CA MET A 19 11.87 -0.12 -1.38
C MET A 19 12.52 1.25 -1.59
N ASP A 20 13.39 1.33 -2.59
CA ASP A 20 14.05 2.58 -2.96
C ASP A 20 13.18 3.40 -3.92
N VAL A 21 13.61 4.64 -4.18
CA VAL A 21 12.90 5.58 -5.05
C VAL A 21 12.79 5.04 -6.47
N ASP A 22 13.83 4.38 -7.00
CA ASP A 22 13.81 3.81 -8.36
C ASP A 22 12.73 2.73 -8.50
N ALA A 23 12.50 1.94 -7.45
CA ALA A 23 11.45 0.93 -7.41
C ALA A 23 10.03 1.54 -7.32
N PHE A 24 9.85 2.65 -6.61
CA PHE A 24 8.58 3.41 -6.62
C PHE A 24 8.33 4.05 -7.99
N ASP A 25 9.35 4.68 -8.59
CA ASP A 25 9.26 5.27 -9.93
C ASP A 25 8.87 4.21 -11.00
N GLU A 26 9.39 2.99 -10.86
CA GLU A 26 9.02 1.87 -11.73
C GLU A 26 7.55 1.44 -11.50
N LEU A 27 7.11 1.38 -10.24
CA LEU A 27 5.75 1.02 -9.91
C LEU A 27 4.75 2.06 -10.47
N ASP A 28 5.02 3.35 -10.27
CA ASP A 28 4.22 4.44 -10.85
C ASP A 28 4.19 4.37 -12.37
N SER A 29 5.35 4.11 -13.02
CA SER A 29 5.40 3.95 -14.47
C SER A 29 4.54 2.79 -14.98
N ILE A 30 4.45 1.70 -14.22
CA ILE A 30 3.55 0.58 -14.54
C ILE A 30 2.08 1.02 -14.40
N LEU A 31 1.71 1.68 -13.29
CA LEU A 31 0.34 2.17 -13.07
C LEU A 31 -0.08 3.18 -14.14
N ASP A 32 0.82 4.07 -14.54
CA ASP A 32 0.61 5.02 -15.65
C ASP A 32 0.33 4.32 -16.97
N ASP A 33 1.11 3.28 -17.30
CA ASP A 33 0.88 2.49 -18.51
C ASP A 33 -0.46 1.74 -18.44
N LEU A 34 -0.81 1.15 -17.30
CA LEU A 34 -2.14 0.53 -17.08
C LEU A 34 -3.27 1.55 -17.30
N ARG A 35 -3.09 2.79 -16.82
CA ARG A 35 -4.09 3.86 -16.96
C ARG A 35 -4.36 4.28 -18.40
N THR A 36 -3.43 4.03 -19.32
CA THR A 36 -3.69 4.24 -20.76
C THR A 36 -4.73 3.28 -21.34
N ARG A 37 -4.98 2.15 -20.67
CA ARG A 37 -5.91 1.09 -21.08
C ARG A 37 -7.15 1.02 -20.19
N ASN A 38 -7.03 1.38 -18.91
CA ASN A 38 -8.13 1.49 -17.96
C ASN A 38 -7.99 2.80 -17.16
N ASP A 39 -8.76 3.82 -17.50
CA ASP A 39 -8.66 5.16 -16.92
C ASP A 39 -9.04 5.21 -15.42
N GLU A 40 -9.74 4.20 -14.92
CA GLU A 40 -10.03 4.00 -13.49
C GLU A 40 -8.81 3.45 -12.70
N THR A 41 -7.70 3.11 -13.37
CA THR A 41 -6.47 2.63 -12.68
C THR A 41 -5.98 3.69 -11.70
N PRO A 42 -5.91 3.40 -10.38
CA PRO A 42 -5.50 4.37 -9.38
C PRO A 42 -4.02 4.76 -9.48
N GLN A 43 -3.66 5.85 -8.81
CA GLN A 43 -2.26 6.24 -8.57
C GLN A 43 -1.67 5.51 -7.37
N TRP A 44 -0.34 5.49 -7.23
CA TRP A 44 0.31 4.74 -6.17
C TRP A 44 -0.15 5.14 -4.76
N GLU A 45 -0.32 6.43 -4.46
CA GLU A 45 -0.77 6.86 -3.13
C GLU A 45 -2.10 6.19 -2.71
N PHE A 46 -3.02 6.00 -3.66
CA PHE A 46 -4.27 5.25 -3.42
C PHE A 46 -4.00 3.76 -3.24
N CYS A 47 -3.17 3.17 -4.10
CA CYS A 47 -2.77 1.76 -4.02
C CYS A 47 -2.10 1.42 -2.67
N GLU A 48 -1.27 2.31 -2.13
CA GLU A 48 -0.58 2.18 -0.85
C GLU A 48 -1.59 2.15 0.32
N GLY A 49 -2.60 3.03 0.29
CA GLY A 49 -3.68 3.02 1.29
C GLY A 49 -4.55 1.78 1.21
N PHE A 50 -4.88 1.34 0.00
CA PHE A 50 -5.58 0.07 -0.23
C PHE A 50 -4.76 -1.11 0.28
N LEU A 51 -3.47 -1.18 -0.04
CA LEU A 51 -2.53 -2.22 0.40
C LEU A 51 -2.51 -2.33 1.93
N ALA A 52 -2.39 -1.20 2.63
CA ALA A 52 -2.41 -1.17 4.09
C ALA A 52 -3.74 -1.70 4.66
N ALA A 53 -4.87 -1.36 4.04
CA ALA A 53 -6.17 -1.89 4.45
C ALA A 53 -6.25 -3.41 4.24
N VAL A 54 -5.83 -3.93 3.08
CA VAL A 54 -5.86 -5.37 2.79
C VAL A 54 -4.96 -6.14 3.78
N ILE A 55 -3.79 -5.61 4.16
CA ILE A 55 -2.94 -6.20 5.19
C ILE A 55 -3.65 -6.25 6.55
N CYS A 56 -4.35 -5.18 6.92
CA CYS A 56 -5.08 -5.05 8.18
C CYS A 56 -6.41 -5.82 8.23
N ALA A 57 -6.89 -6.33 7.09
CA ALA A 57 -8.16 -7.01 7.00
C ALA A 57 -8.20 -8.27 7.90
N ARG A 58 -9.36 -8.55 8.49
CA ARG A 58 -9.53 -9.69 9.42
C ARG A 58 -9.29 -11.05 8.76
N ARG A 59 -9.61 -11.16 7.48
CA ARG A 59 -9.44 -12.35 6.66
C ARG A 59 -8.32 -12.08 5.66
N PRO A 60 -7.42 -13.05 5.40
CA PRO A 60 -6.52 -12.95 4.26
C PRO A 60 -7.32 -12.85 2.96
N ILE A 61 -7.17 -11.72 2.25
CA ILE A 61 -7.79 -11.50 0.96
C ILE A 61 -6.85 -12.05 -0.13
N PRO A 62 -7.30 -13.01 -0.95
CA PRO A 62 -6.51 -13.57 -2.05
C PRO A 62 -6.05 -12.52 -3.08
N GLU A 63 -4.94 -12.81 -3.76
CA GLU A 63 -4.33 -11.93 -4.76
C GLU A 63 -5.26 -11.57 -5.92
N ASP A 64 -5.92 -12.56 -6.50
CA ASP A 64 -6.90 -12.34 -7.56
C ASP A 64 -8.08 -11.49 -7.08
N GLU A 65 -8.58 -11.73 -5.86
CA GLU A 65 -9.68 -10.98 -5.26
C GLU A 65 -9.32 -9.49 -5.08
N TYR A 66 -8.15 -9.17 -4.50
CA TYR A 66 -7.78 -7.76 -4.30
C TYR A 66 -7.32 -7.06 -5.58
N LEU A 67 -6.71 -7.78 -6.54
CA LEU A 67 -6.34 -7.19 -7.82
C LEU A 67 -7.57 -6.89 -8.68
N GLN A 68 -8.59 -7.74 -8.62
CA GLN A 68 -9.88 -7.46 -9.25
C GLN A 68 -10.50 -6.18 -8.65
N ALA A 69 -10.52 -6.07 -7.32
CA ALA A 69 -11.07 -4.90 -6.64
C ALA A 69 -10.29 -3.61 -6.97
N LEU A 70 -8.96 -3.65 -7.00
CA LEU A 70 -8.10 -2.47 -7.17
C LEU A 70 -7.92 -2.04 -8.61
N LEU A 71 -7.68 -3.00 -9.51
CA LEU A 71 -7.24 -2.76 -10.88
C LEU A 71 -8.26 -3.22 -11.92
N GLY A 72 -9.34 -3.91 -11.51
CA GLY A 72 -10.30 -4.49 -12.45
C GLY A 72 -9.76 -5.70 -13.21
N THR A 73 -8.71 -6.36 -12.71
CA THR A 73 -8.17 -7.57 -13.36
C THR A 73 -9.19 -8.71 -13.34
N PRO A 74 -9.19 -9.61 -14.35
CA PRO A 74 -10.10 -10.76 -14.33
C PRO A 74 -9.73 -11.69 -13.18
N MET A 75 -10.73 -12.35 -12.59
CA MET A 75 -10.49 -13.43 -11.63
C MET A 75 -9.77 -14.61 -12.30
N ALA A 76 -9.17 -15.49 -11.50
CA ALA A 76 -8.36 -16.60 -12.01
C ALA A 76 -9.11 -17.55 -12.97
N ASP A 77 -10.44 -17.62 -12.88
CA ASP A 77 -11.33 -18.43 -13.72
C ASP A 77 -12.08 -17.62 -14.80
N GLU A 78 -11.81 -16.32 -14.92
CA GLU A 78 -12.43 -15.43 -15.90
C GLU A 78 -11.50 -15.16 -17.10
N ALA A 79 -12.10 -15.01 -18.28
CA ALA A 79 -11.35 -14.58 -19.45
C ALA A 79 -11.19 -13.05 -19.42
N PRO A 80 -10.00 -12.49 -19.73
CA PRO A 80 -9.85 -11.05 -19.87
C PRO A 80 -10.74 -10.51 -21.00
N ASP A 81 -11.40 -9.39 -20.74
CA ASP A 81 -12.08 -8.56 -21.73
C ASP A 81 -11.31 -7.25 -21.99
N ASP A 82 -11.83 -6.44 -22.91
CA ASP A 82 -11.19 -5.19 -23.34
C ASP A 82 -11.11 -4.12 -22.22
N GLU A 83 -11.86 -4.29 -21.12
CA GLU A 83 -11.96 -3.35 -19.98
C GLU A 83 -11.27 -3.90 -18.70
N SER A 84 -10.72 -5.12 -18.76
CA SER A 84 -10.25 -5.89 -17.60
C SER A 84 -8.91 -5.44 -16.97
N GLY A 85 -8.61 -4.14 -16.92
CA GLY A 85 -7.43 -3.65 -16.17
C GLY A 85 -6.13 -4.34 -16.59
N SER A 86 -5.88 -4.36 -17.89
CA SER A 86 -4.99 -5.35 -18.48
C SER A 86 -3.54 -4.89 -18.46
N PHE A 87 -2.72 -5.52 -17.60
CA PHE A 87 -1.27 -5.54 -17.79
C PHE A 87 -0.94 -5.82 -19.26
N ALA A 88 0.03 -5.09 -19.82
CA ALA A 88 0.44 -5.23 -21.21
C ALA A 88 1.01 -6.62 -21.52
N SER A 89 1.55 -7.31 -20.51
CA SER A 89 2.02 -8.69 -20.60
C SER A 89 2.11 -9.37 -19.24
N ASP A 90 2.29 -10.69 -19.26
CA ASP A 90 2.56 -11.49 -18.06
C ASP A 90 3.85 -11.03 -17.35
N GLU A 91 4.85 -10.55 -18.10
CA GLU A 91 6.08 -10.00 -17.52
C GLU A 91 5.84 -8.68 -16.78
N GLN A 92 4.99 -7.79 -17.32
CA GLN A 92 4.63 -6.56 -16.62
C GLN A 92 3.86 -6.88 -15.33
N LYS A 93 2.90 -7.82 -15.39
CA LYS A 93 2.19 -8.30 -14.20
C LYS A 93 3.15 -8.89 -13.18
N ALA A 94 4.05 -9.77 -13.59
CA ALA A 94 5.04 -10.37 -12.70
C ALA A 94 5.95 -9.31 -12.06
N ARG A 95 6.33 -8.26 -12.80
CA ARG A 95 7.14 -7.17 -12.27
C ARG A 95 6.38 -6.32 -11.27
N PHE A 96 5.15 -5.91 -11.59
CA PHE A 96 4.27 -5.22 -10.66
C PHE A 96 4.10 -6.02 -9.36
N MET A 97 3.81 -7.32 -9.46
CA MET A 97 3.63 -8.17 -8.30
C MET A 97 4.91 -8.33 -7.48
N ALA A 98 6.09 -8.36 -8.11
CA ALA A 98 7.35 -8.40 -7.37
C ALA A 98 7.55 -7.12 -6.52
N LEU A 99 7.27 -5.94 -7.09
CA LEU A 99 7.32 -4.66 -6.36
C LEU A 99 6.25 -4.61 -5.28
N TRP A 100 5.01 -4.94 -5.62
CA TRP A 100 3.88 -5.01 -4.69
C TRP A 100 4.19 -5.88 -3.47
N GLN A 101 4.73 -7.09 -3.67
CA GLN A 101 5.05 -8.01 -2.58
C GLN A 101 6.26 -7.56 -1.75
N GLN A 102 7.21 -6.86 -2.36
CA GLN A 102 8.29 -6.21 -1.60
C GLN A 102 7.70 -5.17 -0.65
N ARG A 103 6.87 -4.25 -1.17
CA ARG A 103 6.23 -3.23 -0.33
C ARG A 103 5.31 -3.85 0.72
N TRP A 104 4.53 -4.86 0.35
CA TRP A 104 3.67 -5.60 1.26
C TRP A 104 4.44 -6.14 2.46
N ALA A 105 5.59 -6.77 2.22
CA ALA A 105 6.41 -7.33 3.30
C ALA A 105 6.94 -6.24 4.25
N GLU A 106 7.33 -5.08 3.72
CA GLU A 106 7.75 -3.92 4.52
C GLU A 106 6.61 -3.38 5.38
N VAL A 107 5.46 -3.12 4.77
CA VAL A 107 4.29 -2.56 5.47
C VAL A 107 3.79 -3.53 6.53
N ALA A 108 3.70 -4.83 6.22
CA ALA A 108 3.30 -5.85 7.18
C ALA A 108 4.28 -5.93 8.37
N ALA A 109 5.59 -5.88 8.12
CA ALA A 109 6.59 -5.88 9.19
C ALA A 109 6.54 -4.61 10.06
N ALA A 110 6.30 -3.46 9.45
CA ALA A 110 6.17 -2.19 10.17
C ALA A 110 4.89 -2.12 11.02
N LEU A 111 3.76 -2.62 10.50
CA LEU A 111 2.48 -2.68 11.23
C LEU A 111 2.51 -3.69 12.39
N ASP A 112 3.33 -4.75 12.31
CA ASP A 112 3.52 -5.73 13.39
C ASP A 112 4.58 -5.29 14.42
N SER A 113 5.31 -4.20 14.15
CA SER A 113 6.38 -3.72 15.02
C SER A 113 5.85 -2.96 16.24
N GLU A 114 6.23 -3.41 17.44
CA GLU A 114 6.02 -2.64 18.67
C GLU A 114 6.98 -1.44 18.72
N VAL A 115 6.41 -0.24 18.66
CA VAL A 115 7.11 1.05 18.66
C VAL A 115 6.53 1.96 19.76
N ASP A 116 7.41 2.71 20.43
CA ASP A 116 7.02 3.65 21.49
C ASP A 116 6.95 5.12 21.00
N SER A 117 7.36 5.38 19.76
CA SER A 117 7.40 6.71 19.13
C SER A 117 7.24 6.59 17.62
N LEU A 118 6.59 7.58 16.99
CA LEU A 118 6.48 7.70 15.53
C LEU A 118 7.80 8.11 14.85
N GLU A 119 8.82 8.42 15.64
CA GLU A 119 10.18 8.69 15.15
C GLU A 119 11.02 7.40 15.02
N ASP A 120 10.48 6.24 15.37
CA ASP A 120 11.16 4.96 15.24
C ASP A 120 11.14 4.52 13.76
N ASP A 121 12.30 4.21 13.19
CA ASP A 121 12.45 3.78 11.79
C ASP A 121 11.67 2.49 11.46
N ARG A 122 11.21 1.75 12.48
CA ARG A 122 10.34 0.58 12.32
C ARG A 122 8.87 0.94 12.13
N CYS A 123 8.48 2.20 12.27
CA CYS A 123 7.12 2.65 12.06
C CYS A 123 6.72 2.49 10.59
N TYR A 124 5.42 2.30 10.37
CA TYR A 124 4.88 2.36 9.03
C TYR A 124 4.90 3.82 8.52
N HIS A 125 5.71 4.06 7.49
CA HIS A 125 5.75 5.32 6.76
C HIS A 125 5.16 5.11 5.36
N PRO A 126 3.93 5.59 5.10
CA PRO A 126 3.32 5.48 3.78
C PRO A 126 4.08 6.37 2.79
N GLU A 127 4.18 5.92 1.54
CA GLU A 127 4.66 6.77 0.44
C GLU A 127 3.50 7.72 0.09
N VAL A 128 3.61 8.97 0.57
CA VAL A 128 2.60 10.03 0.38
C VAL A 128 3.31 11.34 0.09
N MET A 129 2.76 12.14 -0.81
CA MET A 129 3.32 13.44 -1.18
C MET A 129 2.47 14.59 -0.61
N ASP A 130 3.10 15.53 0.11
CA ASP A 130 2.45 16.79 0.48
C ASP A 130 2.45 17.75 -0.72
N ILE A 131 1.47 17.59 -1.62
CA ILE A 131 1.33 18.43 -2.82
C ILE A 131 1.10 19.90 -2.43
N ARG A 132 0.35 20.17 -1.35
CA ARG A 132 0.09 21.54 -0.90
C ARG A 132 1.35 22.18 -0.34
N GLY A 133 2.15 21.43 0.42
CA GLY A 133 3.47 21.84 0.89
C GLY A 133 4.44 22.08 -0.26
N ALA A 134 4.52 21.14 -1.22
CA ALA A 134 5.37 21.26 -2.40
C ALA A 134 5.03 22.51 -3.21
N VAL A 135 3.75 22.80 -3.46
CA VAL A 135 3.31 24.02 -4.14
C VAL A 135 3.64 25.28 -3.32
N ALA A 136 3.49 25.24 -2.00
CA ALA A 136 3.84 26.38 -1.14
C ALA A 136 5.33 26.73 -1.20
N ASP A 137 6.20 25.74 -1.40
CA ASP A 137 7.65 25.89 -1.52
C ASP A 137 8.12 26.34 -2.92
N MET A 138 7.24 26.31 -3.93
CA MET A 138 7.56 26.77 -5.29
C MET A 138 7.72 28.30 -5.36
N PRO A 139 8.47 28.83 -6.35
CA PRO A 139 8.48 30.26 -6.66
C PRO A 139 7.06 30.82 -6.90
N PRO A 140 6.75 32.06 -6.47
CA PRO A 140 5.39 32.62 -6.60
C PRO A 140 4.83 32.62 -8.02
N GLU A 141 5.67 32.73 -9.04
CA GLU A 141 5.29 32.66 -10.45
C GLU A 141 4.82 31.28 -10.89
N GLU A 142 5.36 30.20 -10.29
CA GLU A 142 4.97 28.81 -10.56
C GLU A 142 3.70 28.44 -9.77
N GLN A 143 3.54 28.99 -8.55
CA GLN A 143 2.32 28.81 -7.73
C GLN A 143 1.03 29.24 -8.45
N VAL A 144 1.13 30.20 -9.37
CA VAL A 144 -0.03 30.69 -10.14
C VAL A 144 -0.68 29.57 -10.96
N ALA A 145 0.08 28.56 -11.40
CA ALA A 145 -0.43 27.43 -12.17
C ALA A 145 -1.43 26.57 -11.37
N PHE A 146 -1.37 26.60 -10.04
CA PHE A 146 -2.22 25.82 -9.14
C PHE A 146 -3.36 26.65 -8.53
N LYS A 147 -3.48 27.93 -8.89
CA LYS A 147 -4.46 28.81 -8.28
C LYS A 147 -5.88 28.44 -8.70
N GLY A 148 -6.66 27.96 -7.74
CA GLY A 148 -8.05 27.54 -7.96
C GLY A 148 -8.19 26.04 -8.25
N GLU A 149 -7.07 25.32 -8.33
CA GLU A 149 -7.06 23.85 -8.31
C GLU A 149 -7.37 23.34 -6.91
N ASP A 150 -8.15 22.26 -6.82
CA ASP A 150 -8.44 21.59 -5.57
C ASP A 150 -7.36 20.55 -5.28
N LEU A 151 -6.25 21.01 -4.70
CA LEU A 151 -5.14 20.14 -4.32
C LEU A 151 -5.57 19.25 -3.15
N PRO A 152 -5.28 17.93 -3.18
CA PRO A 152 -5.61 17.05 -2.06
C PRO A 152 -4.89 17.49 -0.78
N ALA A 153 -5.51 17.25 0.37
CA ALA A 153 -4.83 17.37 1.65
C ALA A 153 -3.77 16.27 1.79
N PHE A 154 -2.79 16.48 2.68
CA PHE A 154 -1.76 15.48 2.97
C PHE A 154 -2.38 14.11 3.30
N ALA A 155 -1.92 13.06 2.63
CA ALA A 155 -2.39 11.67 2.74
C ALA A 155 -3.89 11.47 2.45
N GLN A 156 -4.57 12.43 1.81
CA GLN A 156 -5.98 12.30 1.48
C GLN A 156 -6.21 11.16 0.47
N VAL A 157 -5.34 11.02 -0.53
CA VAL A 157 -5.49 9.97 -1.55
C VAL A 157 -5.21 8.60 -0.95
N TRP A 158 -4.20 8.51 -0.07
CA TRP A 158 -3.97 7.32 0.75
C TRP A 158 -5.21 6.92 1.55
N ALA A 159 -5.83 7.87 2.25
CA ALA A 159 -7.03 7.59 3.03
C ALA A 159 -8.22 7.13 2.15
N LEU A 160 -8.37 7.67 0.94
CA LEU A 160 -9.38 7.22 -0.01
C LEU A 160 -9.15 5.76 -0.43
N GLY A 161 -7.90 5.36 -0.68
CA GLY A 161 -7.55 3.97 -0.99
C GLY A 161 -7.86 3.00 0.16
N PHE A 162 -7.54 3.42 1.40
CA PHE A 162 -7.86 2.64 2.59
C PHE A 162 -9.38 2.47 2.76
N MET A 163 -10.14 3.56 2.62
CA MET A 163 -11.60 3.54 2.75
C MET A 163 -12.27 2.74 1.63
N PHE A 164 -11.74 2.76 0.41
CA PHE A 164 -12.24 1.93 -0.69
C PHE A 164 -12.23 0.44 -0.32
N ALA A 165 -11.15 -0.07 0.27
CA ALA A 165 -11.08 -1.46 0.72
C ALA A 165 -12.13 -1.78 1.80
N ILE A 166 -12.36 -0.86 2.74
CA ILE A 166 -13.41 -1.03 3.77
C ILE A 166 -14.79 -1.13 3.12
N GLU A 167 -15.07 -0.27 2.16
CA GLU A 167 -16.35 -0.23 1.45
C GLU A 167 -16.54 -1.46 0.54
N TYR A 168 -15.46 -1.98 -0.02
CA TYR A 168 -15.48 -3.18 -0.86
C TYR A 168 -15.71 -4.46 -0.05
N TRP A 169 -15.08 -4.58 1.14
CA TRP A 169 -15.21 -5.73 2.04
C TRP A 169 -15.81 -5.37 3.41
N PRO A 170 -17.04 -4.85 3.49
CA PRO A 170 -17.58 -4.29 4.73
C PRO A 170 -17.73 -5.33 5.85
N GLU A 171 -17.94 -6.60 5.50
CA GLU A 171 -18.02 -7.71 6.46
C GLU A 171 -16.68 -8.00 7.13
N ASP A 172 -15.56 -7.79 6.43
CA ASP A 172 -14.20 -7.99 6.96
C ASP A 172 -13.77 -6.85 7.90
N TRP A 173 -14.54 -5.75 7.93
CA TRP A 173 -14.32 -4.57 8.80
C TRP A 173 -15.44 -4.36 9.83
N ALA A 174 -16.41 -5.26 9.90
CA ALA A 174 -17.48 -5.19 10.88
C ALA A 174 -16.92 -5.29 12.31
N ALA A 175 -17.50 -4.50 13.22
CA ALA A 175 -17.14 -4.53 14.63
C ALA A 175 -17.23 -5.96 15.21
N PRO A 176 -16.32 -6.36 16.11
CA PRO A 176 -16.36 -7.67 16.73
C PRO A 176 -17.72 -7.94 17.37
N ARG A 177 -18.27 -9.15 17.15
CA ARG A 177 -19.50 -9.59 17.85
C ARG A 177 -19.27 -9.76 19.35
N ASP A 178 -18.03 -10.00 19.74
CA ASP A 178 -17.62 -10.04 21.15
C ASP A 178 -17.62 -8.63 21.75
N LYS A 179 -18.35 -8.45 22.84
CA LYS A 179 -18.59 -7.14 23.44
C LYS A 179 -17.35 -6.53 24.08
N ASP A 180 -16.41 -7.34 24.53
CA ASP A 180 -15.18 -6.82 25.13
C ASP A 180 -14.22 -6.42 24.01
N ALA A 181 -14.06 -7.25 22.97
CA ALA A 181 -13.30 -6.84 21.77
C ALA A 181 -13.88 -5.59 21.10
N ALA A 182 -15.21 -5.43 21.05
CA ALA A 182 -15.85 -4.22 20.54
C ALA A 182 -15.51 -2.97 21.36
N LYS A 183 -15.45 -3.06 22.69
CA LYS A 183 -15.02 -1.94 23.54
C LYS A 183 -13.54 -1.59 23.35
N TRP A 184 -12.69 -2.58 23.10
CA TRP A 184 -11.29 -2.32 22.79
C TRP A 184 -11.15 -1.54 21.49
N LEU A 185 -11.92 -1.90 20.47
CA LEU A 185 -12.01 -1.14 19.22
C LEU A 185 -12.54 0.28 19.45
N ASP A 186 -13.65 0.45 20.19
CA ASP A 186 -14.23 1.77 20.49
C ASP A 186 -13.27 2.68 21.27
N ASN A 187 -12.40 2.13 22.11
CA ASN A 187 -11.41 2.92 22.86
C ASN A 187 -10.20 3.33 22.01
N ALA A 188 -10.00 2.70 20.85
CA ALA A 188 -8.89 2.97 19.94
C ALA A 188 -9.26 3.97 18.83
N LEU A 189 -10.55 4.28 18.66
CA LEU A 189 -11.11 5.27 17.73
C LEU A 189 -11.40 6.61 18.43
#